data_AF-A0A059F335-F1
#
_entry.id   AF-A0A059F335-F1
#
_cell.length_a   1.000
_cell.length_b   1.000
_cell.length_c   1.000
_cell.angle_alpha   90.00
_cell.angle_beta   90.00
_cell.angle_gamma   90.00
#
_symmetry.space_group_name_H-M   'P 1'
#
loop_
_entity.id
_entity.type
_entity.pdbx_description
1 polymer ?
#
loop_
_entity_poly.entity_id
_entity_poly.type
_entity_poly.pdbx_seq_one_letter_code
_entity_poly.pdbx_strand_id
1 'polypeptide(L)'
;MNLNKKTITETVYFLNNLTVEEELDIIDAQVKQIHLTQTETVKPIVKSCGNYLYNRDESLYDEQSFCSKGIDQEQSIISSVVTSVLFLPPFYNFVQYLMHTDKNFSENETFVKIFELMKYYQEKNVRLPQLKFPRIELAINSYSNDVNVIFNELLESLHMDLVRRYYYTENTWKDAIENIHKPKQIFNEYSPIVDLFQSKIKKNFYKKSTIETEYINFMEVDLCKIDFNKFIQSISPFEGKLSVLKHPHIMTFRLLNCNTTIPENIKIQSKTYKLKSLVCSEEDTYFSLVNNGGWIKLGERGETVGTINLDSQIELAFYVATDYDFEF
;
A
#
# COMPACT_ATOMS: atom_id res chain seq x y z
N MET A 1 -2.18 -26.44 46.35
CA MET A 1 -1.11 -25.53 46.83
C MET A 1 -0.28 -25.16 45.62
N ASN A 2 -0.46 -23.94 45.13
CA ASN A 2 0.09 -23.47 43.86
C ASN A 2 1.56 -23.06 44.03
N LEU A 3 2.42 -23.70 43.25
CA LEU A 3 3.78 -23.26 42.99
C LEU A 3 3.73 -21.94 42.21
N ASN A 4 4.39 -20.92 42.75
CA ASN A 4 4.71 -19.67 42.09
C ASN A 4 5.47 -19.94 40.78
N LYS A 5 4.79 -19.86 39.62
CA LYS A 5 5.46 -19.69 38.32
C LYS A 5 5.82 -18.20 38.18
N LYS A 6 7.09 -17.90 38.47
CA LYS A 6 7.74 -16.62 38.12
C LYS A 6 8.06 -16.64 36.63
N THR A 7 7.53 -15.68 35.90
CA THR A 7 7.78 -15.46 34.48
C THR A 7 9.19 -14.87 34.29
N ILE A 8 10.01 -15.52 33.46
CA ILE A 8 11.23 -14.93 32.88
C ILE A 8 10.83 -14.38 31.51
N THR A 9 11.17 -13.12 31.25
CA THR A 9 10.99 -12.41 29.98
C THR A 9 12.17 -12.69 29.07
N GLU A 10 11.92 -13.16 27.85
CA GLU A 10 12.87 -13.00 26.75
C GLU A 10 12.79 -11.55 26.27
N THR A 11 13.85 -10.79 26.54
CA THR A 11 14.01 -9.40 26.09
C THR A 11 14.84 -9.41 24.82
N VAL A 12 14.34 -8.82 23.73
CA VAL A 12 15.16 -8.49 22.56
C VAL A 12 15.80 -7.13 22.82
N TYR A 13 17.13 -7.08 22.90
CA TYR A 13 17.88 -5.85 23.02
C TYR A 13 18.41 -5.43 21.65
N PHE A 14 17.95 -4.30 21.14
CA PHE A 14 18.62 -3.63 20.02
C PHE A 14 19.64 -2.64 20.60
N LEU A 15 20.91 -3.02 20.59
CA LEU A 15 22.03 -2.24 21.12
C LEU A 15 22.73 -1.54 19.96
N ASN A 16 22.38 -0.28 19.73
CA ASN A 16 22.84 0.51 18.58
C ASN A 16 24.36 0.87 18.57
N ASN A 17 25.23 0.16 19.30
CA ASN A 17 26.66 0.51 19.43
C ASN A 17 27.60 -0.68 19.74
N LEU A 18 27.24 -1.93 19.43
CA LEU A 18 28.14 -3.09 19.65
C LEU A 18 28.75 -3.60 18.35
N THR A 19 29.93 -4.19 18.45
CA THR A 19 30.56 -4.93 17.35
C THR A 19 29.98 -6.35 17.26
N VAL A 20 30.05 -6.98 16.07
CA VAL A 20 29.46 -8.31 15.80
C VAL A 20 30.02 -9.39 16.75
N GLU A 21 31.26 -9.25 17.20
CA GLU A 21 31.89 -10.17 18.16
C GLU A 21 31.31 -10.03 19.57
N GLU A 22 30.96 -8.82 19.99
CA GLU A 22 30.31 -8.55 21.28
C GLU A 22 28.84 -8.99 21.29
N GLU A 23 28.16 -8.91 20.14
CA GLU A 23 26.81 -9.45 19.98
C GLU A 23 26.80 -10.99 20.10
N LEU A 24 27.79 -11.66 19.51
CA LEU A 24 27.91 -13.12 19.54
C LEU A 24 28.21 -13.66 20.94
N ASP A 25 29.07 -13.00 21.72
CA ASP A 25 29.39 -13.40 23.10
C ASP A 25 28.18 -13.27 24.03
N ILE A 26 27.31 -12.27 23.81
CA ILE A 26 26.07 -12.09 24.56
C ILE A 26 25.03 -13.16 24.19
N ILE A 27 24.92 -13.49 22.89
CA ILE A 27 24.03 -14.54 22.40
C ILE A 27 24.46 -15.91 22.94
N ASP A 28 25.75 -16.26 22.88
CA ASP A 28 26.26 -17.56 23.34
C ASP A 28 26.12 -17.75 24.86
N ALA A 29 26.24 -16.68 25.64
CA ALA A 29 26.00 -16.70 27.08
C ALA A 29 24.51 -16.91 27.42
N GLN A 30 23.59 -16.31 26.65
CA GLN A 30 22.14 -16.41 26.87
C GLN A 30 21.56 -17.73 26.36
N VAL A 31 22.04 -18.25 25.22
CA VAL A 31 21.61 -19.54 24.64
C VAL A 31 21.94 -20.70 25.57
N LYS A 32 23.10 -20.68 26.23
CA LYS A 32 23.47 -21.67 27.27
C LYS A 32 22.54 -21.62 28.49
N GLN A 33 21.94 -20.47 28.77
CA GLN A 33 21.03 -20.28 29.91
C GLN A 33 19.59 -20.72 29.57
N ILE A 34 19.15 -20.50 28.33
CA ILE A 34 17.80 -20.84 27.82
C ILE A 34 17.61 -22.35 27.67
N HIS A 35 18.66 -23.10 27.32
CA HIS A 35 18.57 -24.56 27.14
C HIS A 35 18.35 -25.36 28.45
N LEU A 36 18.49 -24.73 29.62
CA LEU A 36 18.39 -25.43 30.92
C LEU A 36 17.00 -25.39 31.57
N THR A 37 16.04 -24.59 31.08
CA THR A 37 14.76 -24.34 31.77
C THR A 37 13.53 -24.25 30.85
N GLN A 38 13.28 -25.25 30.02
CA GLN A 38 12.06 -25.32 29.20
C GLN A 38 10.97 -26.18 29.87
N THR A 39 9.89 -25.54 30.31
CA THR A 39 8.56 -26.17 30.42
C THR A 39 7.47 -25.15 30.13
N GLU A 40 6.60 -25.51 29.18
CA GLU A 40 5.33 -24.88 28.77
C GLU A 40 5.40 -23.69 27.79
N THR A 41 5.30 -24.06 26.52
CA THR A 41 4.84 -23.30 25.36
C THR A 41 3.56 -22.47 25.61
N VAL A 42 3.58 -21.15 25.34
CA VAL A 42 2.37 -20.30 25.22
C VAL A 42 2.50 -19.29 24.06
N LYS A 43 1.33 -18.96 23.50
CA LYS A 43 0.91 -18.54 22.14
C LYS A 43 1.16 -17.06 21.73
N PRO A 44 1.03 -16.74 20.41
CA PRO A 44 1.58 -15.54 19.81
C PRO A 44 0.83 -14.24 20.12
N ILE A 45 1.55 -13.15 19.91
CA ILE A 45 1.19 -11.74 20.08
C ILE A 45 -0.17 -11.43 19.46
N VAL A 46 -1.11 -10.94 20.27
CA VAL A 46 -2.39 -10.39 19.80
C VAL A 46 -2.18 -8.93 19.39
N LYS A 47 -2.11 -8.70 18.08
CA LYS A 47 -2.09 -7.37 17.45
C LYS A 47 -3.43 -6.66 17.68
N SER A 48 -3.56 -5.86 18.73
CA SER A 48 -4.78 -5.08 18.96
C SER A 48 -4.81 -3.83 18.07
N CYS A 49 -5.77 -3.83 17.13
CA CYS A 49 -6.38 -2.69 16.43
C CYS A 49 -5.69 -2.02 15.23
N GLY A 50 -4.54 -2.49 14.72
CA GLY A 50 -4.03 -2.05 13.41
C GLY A 50 -4.06 -3.11 12.30
N ASN A 51 -4.07 -4.39 12.69
CA ASN A 51 -4.03 -5.54 11.78
C ASN A 51 -5.36 -6.31 11.70
N TYR A 52 -6.44 -5.82 12.32
CA TYR A 52 -7.74 -6.51 12.25
C TYR A 52 -8.30 -6.55 10.82
N LEU A 53 -7.91 -5.59 9.98
CA LEU A 53 -8.20 -5.55 8.54
C LEU A 53 -7.62 -6.74 7.77
N TYR A 54 -6.44 -7.22 8.18
CA TYR A 54 -5.71 -8.30 7.51
C TYR A 54 -5.89 -9.66 8.18
N ASN A 55 -6.60 -9.71 9.32
CA ASN A 55 -6.61 -10.88 10.18
C ASN A 55 -7.58 -11.99 9.74
N ARG A 56 -8.25 -11.90 8.57
CA ARG A 56 -9.01 -13.07 8.07
C ARG A 56 -9.58 -13.13 6.64
N ASP A 57 -9.64 -12.08 5.82
CA ASP A 57 -10.54 -12.17 4.67
C ASP A 57 -9.88 -12.10 3.29
N GLU A 58 -10.21 -13.09 2.46
CA GLU A 58 -10.18 -13.03 0.99
C GLU A 58 -10.90 -11.76 0.46
N SER A 59 -11.79 -11.18 1.27
CA SER A 59 -12.59 -9.98 0.96
C SER A 59 -11.80 -8.72 0.62
N LEU A 60 -10.52 -8.62 1.02
CA LEU A 60 -9.69 -7.49 0.62
C LEU A 60 -9.55 -7.43 -0.92
N TYR A 61 -9.58 -8.58 -1.58
CA TYR A 61 -9.42 -8.69 -3.03
C TYR A 61 -10.73 -8.87 -3.79
N ASP A 62 -11.87 -8.93 -3.08
CA ASP A 62 -13.18 -9.11 -3.70
C ASP A 62 -13.50 -7.97 -4.66
N GLU A 63 -13.84 -8.34 -5.90
CA GLU A 63 -14.17 -7.40 -6.94
C GLU A 63 -15.62 -6.90 -6.82
N GLN A 64 -15.79 -5.57 -6.76
CA GLN A 64 -17.07 -4.90 -6.80
C GLN A 64 -17.31 -4.25 -8.16
N SER A 65 -18.55 -4.30 -8.63
CA SER A 65 -18.95 -3.61 -9.86
C SER A 65 -19.23 -2.13 -9.56
N PHE A 66 -18.38 -1.25 -10.06
CA PHE A 66 -18.66 0.18 -10.08
C PHE A 66 -19.43 0.60 -11.35
N CYS A 67 -20.10 1.74 -11.30
CA CYS A 67 -20.75 2.37 -12.44
C CYS A 67 -19.73 3.12 -13.30
N SER A 68 -19.80 2.94 -14.62
CA SER A 68 -18.98 3.67 -15.59
C SER A 68 -19.41 5.13 -15.66
N LYS A 69 -18.75 6.01 -14.93
CA LYS A 69 -19.07 7.44 -14.88
C LYS A 69 -17.83 8.29 -15.15
N GLY A 70 -18.06 9.46 -15.74
CA GLY A 70 -16.98 10.42 -15.99
C GLY A 70 -16.39 10.99 -14.72
N ILE A 71 -15.16 11.48 -14.84
CA ILE A 71 -14.38 12.17 -13.81
C ILE A 71 -14.45 13.69 -14.03
N ASP A 72 -14.05 14.48 -13.01
CA ASP A 72 -13.95 15.93 -13.17
C ASP A 72 -12.84 16.30 -14.15
N GLN A 73 -13.21 16.92 -15.28
CA GLN A 73 -12.25 17.35 -16.30
C GLN A 73 -11.50 18.63 -15.92
N GLU A 74 -12.08 19.49 -15.05
CA GLU A 74 -11.36 20.67 -14.53
C GLU A 74 -10.15 20.24 -13.68
N GLN A 75 -10.22 19.04 -13.10
CA GLN A 75 -9.21 18.44 -12.25
C GLN A 75 -8.71 17.11 -12.82
N SER A 76 -8.58 17.02 -14.15
CA SER A 76 -8.40 15.73 -14.85
C SER A 76 -7.22 14.90 -14.32
N ILE A 77 -6.08 15.52 -13.99
CA ILE A 77 -4.91 14.82 -13.43
C ILE A 77 -5.23 14.23 -12.05
N ILE A 78 -5.65 15.07 -11.10
CA ILE A 78 -5.98 14.66 -9.73
C ILE A 78 -7.09 13.60 -9.74
N SER A 79 -8.14 13.86 -10.51
CA SER A 79 -9.29 12.97 -10.62
C SER A 79 -8.90 11.62 -11.21
N SER A 80 -7.96 11.59 -12.16
CA SER A 80 -7.47 10.35 -12.76
C SER A 80 -6.63 9.53 -11.78
N VAL A 81 -5.74 10.18 -11.02
CA VAL A 81 -4.95 9.51 -9.98
C VAL A 81 -5.85 8.91 -8.91
N VAL A 82 -6.76 9.73 -8.34
CA VAL A 82 -7.65 9.28 -7.27
C VAL A 82 -8.60 8.18 -7.76
N THR A 83 -9.17 8.32 -8.97
CA THR A 83 -10.06 7.29 -9.53
C THR A 83 -9.31 5.99 -9.82
N SER A 84 -8.09 6.06 -10.36
CA SER A 84 -7.27 4.87 -10.62
C SER A 84 -6.95 4.11 -9.34
N VAL A 85 -6.66 4.81 -8.24
CA VAL A 85 -6.43 4.22 -6.92
C VAL A 85 -7.74 3.67 -6.32
N LEU A 86 -8.84 4.41 -6.47
CA LEU A 86 -10.15 4.05 -5.93
C LEU A 86 -10.70 2.75 -6.53
N PHE A 87 -10.37 2.43 -7.79
CA PHE A 87 -10.82 1.20 -8.46
C PHE A 87 -9.97 -0.04 -8.12
N LEU A 88 -9.03 0.05 -7.18
CA LEU A 88 -8.21 -1.09 -6.73
C LEU A 88 -8.91 -1.84 -5.59
N PRO A 89 -9.19 -3.15 -5.72
CA PRO A 89 -9.89 -3.93 -4.70
C PRO A 89 -9.33 -3.79 -3.29
N PRO A 90 -8.01 -3.95 -3.06
CA PRO A 90 -7.46 -3.78 -1.72
C PRO A 90 -7.71 -2.39 -1.13
N PHE A 91 -7.80 -1.36 -1.97
CA PHE A 91 -8.01 0.00 -1.51
C PHE A 91 -9.48 0.31 -1.21
N TYR A 92 -10.42 0.04 -2.11
CA TYR A 92 -11.82 0.36 -1.82
C TYR A 92 -12.42 -0.54 -0.75
N ASN A 93 -12.02 -1.81 -0.66
CA ASN A 93 -12.49 -2.70 0.40
C ASN A 93 -11.98 -2.23 1.76
N PHE A 94 -10.73 -1.76 1.81
CA PHE A 94 -10.17 -1.10 2.99
C PHE A 94 -10.95 0.17 3.37
N VAL A 95 -11.21 1.07 2.41
CA VAL A 95 -11.97 2.31 2.65
C VAL A 95 -13.38 2.00 3.16
N GLN A 96 -14.08 1.04 2.56
CA GLN A 96 -15.41 0.61 3.01
C GLN A 96 -15.39 0.09 4.44
N TYR A 97 -14.49 -0.86 4.73
CA TYR A 97 -14.34 -1.42 6.06
C TYR A 97 -14.07 -0.33 7.09
N LEU A 98 -13.14 0.58 6.78
CA LEU A 98 -12.75 1.68 7.64
C LEU A 98 -13.95 2.58 7.98
N MET A 99 -14.74 2.98 6.98
CA MET A 99 -15.89 3.86 7.16
C MET A 99 -17.09 3.16 7.84
N HIS A 100 -17.16 1.83 7.77
CA HIS A 100 -18.15 1.05 8.52
C HIS A 100 -17.79 0.84 9.99
N THR A 101 -16.49 0.72 10.29
CA THR A 101 -16.01 0.37 11.64
C THR A 101 -15.63 1.58 12.50
N ASP A 102 -15.18 2.68 11.90
CA ASP A 102 -14.91 3.95 12.59
C ASP A 102 -15.94 5.01 12.15
N LYS A 103 -16.54 5.70 13.12
CA LYS A 103 -17.57 6.73 12.88
C LYS A 103 -17.09 8.15 13.13
N ASN A 104 -15.86 8.33 13.61
CA ASN A 104 -15.35 9.62 14.05
C ASN A 104 -14.52 10.32 12.98
N PHE A 105 -14.94 10.29 11.71
CA PHE A 105 -14.24 10.99 10.65
C PHE A 105 -14.57 12.47 10.61
N SER A 106 -13.54 13.31 10.45
CA SER A 106 -13.71 14.73 10.18
C SER A 106 -13.92 14.94 8.69
N GLU A 107 -14.83 15.82 8.32
CA GLU A 107 -15.09 16.21 6.93
C GLU A 107 -13.86 16.75 6.19
N ASN A 108 -12.87 17.23 6.95
CA ASN A 108 -11.62 17.73 6.38
C ASN A 108 -10.66 16.62 5.96
N GLU A 109 -10.86 15.39 6.42
CA GLU A 109 -9.99 14.26 6.11
C GLU A 109 -10.15 13.79 4.66
N THR A 110 -9.02 13.40 4.09
CA THR A 110 -8.90 12.88 2.73
C THR A 110 -9.72 11.61 2.56
N PHE A 111 -9.74 10.73 3.57
CA PHE A 111 -10.56 9.51 3.56
C PHE A 111 -12.05 9.76 3.34
N VAL A 112 -12.61 10.80 3.98
CA VAL A 112 -14.05 11.11 3.83
C VAL A 112 -14.37 11.52 2.41
N LYS A 113 -13.49 12.33 1.81
CA LYS A 113 -13.65 12.81 0.43
C LYS A 113 -13.54 11.66 -0.57
N ILE A 114 -12.57 10.75 -0.38
CA ILE A 114 -12.45 9.53 -1.19
C ILE A 114 -13.68 8.63 -1.02
N PHE A 115 -14.19 8.48 0.21
CA PHE A 115 -15.39 7.68 0.45
C PHE A 115 -16.64 8.26 -0.22
N GLU A 116 -16.81 9.59 -0.20
CA GLU A 116 -17.89 10.26 -0.93
C GLU A 116 -17.76 10.05 -2.45
N LEU A 117 -16.53 10.11 -2.99
CA LEU A 117 -16.28 9.79 -4.39
C LEU A 117 -16.52 8.29 -4.70
N MET A 118 -16.27 7.39 -3.76
CA MET A 118 -16.60 5.98 -3.92
C MET A 118 -18.12 5.78 -4.08
N LYS A 119 -18.94 6.45 -3.26
CA LYS A 119 -20.40 6.39 -3.40
C LYS A 119 -20.89 6.85 -4.77
N TYR A 120 -20.25 7.88 -5.33
CA TYR A 120 -20.54 8.33 -6.70
C TYR A 120 -20.44 7.19 -7.71
N TYR A 121 -19.39 6.37 -7.63
CA TYR A 121 -19.22 5.23 -8.53
C TYR A 121 -20.10 4.04 -8.17
N GLN A 122 -20.57 3.92 -6.93
CA GLN A 122 -21.48 2.82 -6.53
C GLN A 122 -22.94 3.08 -6.93
N GLU A 123 -23.40 4.32 -6.89
CA GLU A 123 -24.82 4.66 -7.06
C GLU A 123 -25.17 5.11 -8.47
N LYS A 124 -26.03 4.41 -9.21
CA LYS A 124 -26.33 4.73 -10.63
C LYS A 124 -26.76 6.17 -10.91
N ASN A 125 -27.58 6.78 -10.04
CA ASN A 125 -28.28 8.04 -10.33
C ASN A 125 -27.63 9.29 -9.74
N VAL A 126 -26.49 9.17 -9.06
CA VAL A 126 -25.77 10.32 -8.49
C VAL A 126 -24.91 11.00 -9.55
N ARG A 127 -25.01 12.33 -9.65
CA ARG A 127 -24.14 13.16 -10.49
C ARG A 127 -23.02 13.78 -9.66
N LEU A 128 -21.85 14.00 -10.27
CA LEU A 128 -20.70 14.57 -9.59
C LEU A 128 -21.01 15.89 -8.83
N PRO A 129 -21.78 16.86 -9.38
CA PRO A 129 -22.11 18.09 -8.68
C PRO A 129 -23.02 17.90 -7.45
N GLN A 130 -23.59 16.71 -7.26
CA GLN A 130 -24.45 16.38 -6.12
C GLN A 130 -23.66 15.81 -4.94
N LEU A 131 -22.37 15.51 -5.13
CA LEU A 131 -21.53 15.06 -4.03
C LEU A 131 -21.32 16.16 -3.02
N LYS A 132 -21.18 15.78 -1.75
CA LYS A 132 -20.82 16.71 -0.68
C LYS A 132 -19.46 17.38 -0.93
N PHE A 133 -18.55 16.64 -1.56
CA PHE A 133 -17.23 17.12 -1.98
C PHE A 133 -17.05 16.81 -3.48
N PRO A 134 -17.59 17.65 -4.37
CA PRO A 134 -17.55 17.39 -5.81
C PRO A 134 -16.14 17.61 -6.41
N ARG A 135 -15.30 18.41 -5.73
CA ARG A 135 -13.91 18.69 -6.12
C ARG A 135 -12.94 17.88 -5.29
N ILE A 136 -12.13 17.07 -5.99
CA ILE A 136 -11.16 16.15 -5.42
C ILE A 136 -9.88 16.88 -4.98
N GLU A 137 -9.64 18.12 -5.44
CA GLU A 137 -8.57 19.02 -4.94
C GLU A 137 -8.50 19.13 -3.40
N LEU A 138 -9.58 18.85 -2.69
CA LEU A 138 -9.55 18.87 -1.22
C LEU A 138 -8.86 17.63 -0.61
N ALA A 139 -8.56 16.61 -1.39
CA ALA A 139 -7.85 15.40 -0.98
C ALA A 139 -6.32 15.55 -1.01
N ILE A 140 -5.79 16.54 -1.75
CA ILE A 140 -4.38 16.66 -2.08
C ILE A 140 -4.02 18.16 -2.14
N ASN A 141 -2.99 18.61 -1.42
CA ASN A 141 -2.59 20.02 -1.38
C ASN A 141 -1.75 20.46 -2.60
N SER A 142 -1.87 19.79 -3.75
CA SER A 142 -0.94 19.99 -4.86
C SER A 142 -1.43 21.05 -5.85
N TYR A 143 -0.58 22.04 -6.10
CA TYR A 143 -0.60 22.84 -7.34
C TYR A 143 0.28 22.22 -8.44
N SER A 144 0.75 20.98 -8.25
CA SER A 144 1.62 20.28 -9.19
C SER A 144 0.85 19.82 -10.42
N ASN A 145 1.52 19.84 -11.57
CA ASN A 145 1.07 19.16 -12.79
C ASN A 145 1.76 17.81 -12.99
N ASP A 146 2.58 17.36 -12.03
CA ASP A 146 3.25 16.05 -12.07
C ASP A 146 2.38 14.98 -11.39
N VAL A 147 1.96 13.99 -12.18
CA VAL A 147 1.16 12.83 -11.74
C VAL A 147 1.77 12.12 -10.53
N ASN A 148 3.10 12.03 -10.47
CA ASN A 148 3.82 11.29 -9.43
C ASN A 148 3.84 12.06 -8.11
N VAL A 149 3.95 13.39 -8.20
CA VAL A 149 3.84 14.28 -7.04
C VAL A 149 2.43 14.18 -6.46
N ILE A 150 1.41 14.26 -7.32
CA ILE A 150 0.00 14.11 -6.92
C ILE A 150 -0.25 12.74 -6.29
N PHE A 151 0.27 11.66 -6.88
CA PHE A 151 0.13 10.32 -6.33
C PHE A 151 0.79 10.17 -4.95
N ASN A 152 2.02 10.66 -4.78
CA ASN A 152 2.69 10.62 -3.48
C ASN A 152 1.97 11.49 -2.43
N GLU A 153 1.52 12.69 -2.80
CA GLU A 153 0.76 13.55 -1.88
C GLU A 153 -0.58 12.93 -1.48
N LEU A 154 -1.24 12.19 -2.37
CA LEU A 154 -2.43 11.39 -2.04
C LEU A 154 -2.11 10.34 -0.98
N LEU A 155 -1.07 9.53 -1.21
CA LEU A 155 -0.66 8.49 -0.26
C LEU A 155 -0.24 9.07 1.09
N GLU A 156 0.49 10.19 1.09
CA GLU A 156 0.91 10.89 2.30
C GLU A 156 -0.28 11.46 3.06
N SER A 157 -1.23 12.09 2.37
CA SER A 157 -2.44 12.64 3.01
C SER A 157 -3.28 11.54 3.66
N LEU A 158 -3.43 10.40 2.98
CA LEU A 158 -4.10 9.23 3.54
C LEU A 158 -3.31 8.62 4.70
N HIS A 159 -2.00 8.49 4.56
CA HIS A 159 -1.13 8.03 5.63
C HIS A 159 -1.31 8.87 6.90
N MET A 160 -1.28 10.20 6.76
CA MET A 160 -1.42 11.14 7.89
C MET A 160 -2.79 11.07 8.54
N ASP A 161 -3.86 10.90 7.77
CA ASP A 161 -5.21 10.67 8.31
C ASP A 161 -5.26 9.40 9.17
N LEU A 162 -4.60 8.32 8.75
CA LEU A 162 -4.59 7.06 9.48
C LEU A 162 -3.63 7.03 10.66
N VAL A 163 -2.45 7.64 10.56
CA VAL A 163 -1.48 7.69 11.67
C VAL A 163 -2.08 8.42 12.88
N ARG A 164 -2.96 9.40 12.63
CA ARG A 164 -3.71 10.08 13.70
C ARG A 164 -4.74 9.18 14.39
N ARG A 165 -5.19 8.11 13.73
CA ARG A 165 -6.32 7.26 14.16
C ARG A 165 -5.87 5.90 14.68
N TYR A 166 -4.93 5.28 13.98
CA TYR A 166 -4.35 3.99 14.29
C TYR A 166 -3.10 4.19 15.13
N TYR A 167 -3.29 4.08 16.45
CA TYR A 167 -2.16 3.99 17.37
C TYR A 167 -1.67 2.54 17.39
N TYR A 168 -0.50 2.31 16.79
CA TYR A 168 0.23 1.08 17.06
C TYR A 168 0.85 1.18 18.45
N THR A 169 0.34 0.38 19.36
CA THR A 169 0.83 0.28 20.73
C THR A 169 1.57 -1.02 20.94
N GLU A 170 2.81 -0.90 21.36
CA GLU A 170 3.48 -1.96 22.10
C GLU A 170 2.99 -1.82 23.54
N ASN A 171 2.12 -2.73 23.98
CA ASN A 171 1.84 -2.83 25.40
C ASN A 171 3.09 -3.43 26.05
N THR A 172 3.76 -2.69 26.93
CA THR A 172 4.74 -3.32 27.79
C THR A 172 4.01 -4.20 28.82
N TRP A 173 4.67 -5.22 29.36
CA TRP A 173 4.09 -6.15 30.36
C TRP A 173 3.46 -5.43 31.56
N LYS A 174 3.91 -4.21 31.89
CA LYS A 174 3.38 -3.36 32.96
C LYS A 174 2.01 -2.75 32.62
N ASP A 175 1.83 -2.30 31.38
CA ASP A 175 0.62 -1.57 30.96
C ASP A 175 -0.61 -2.51 30.91
N ALA A 176 -0.39 -3.79 30.58
CA ALA A 176 -1.42 -4.82 30.59
C ALA A 176 -1.89 -5.22 32.01
N ILE A 177 -1.04 -5.03 33.03
CA ILE A 177 -1.34 -5.36 34.43
C ILE A 177 -2.01 -4.19 35.15
N GLU A 178 -1.62 -2.96 34.84
CA GLU A 178 -2.04 -1.78 35.61
C GLU A 178 -3.35 -1.15 35.11
N ASN A 179 -3.94 -1.60 33.98
CA ASN A 179 -5.18 -1.01 33.41
C ASN A 179 -5.10 0.53 33.25
N ILE A 180 -3.89 1.07 33.08
CA ILE A 180 -3.67 2.51 32.97
C ILE A 180 -3.96 2.93 31.53
N HIS A 181 -5.07 3.62 31.35
CA HIS A 181 -5.45 4.28 30.11
C HIS A 181 -4.39 5.31 29.67
N LYS A 182 -3.60 4.96 28.65
CA LYS A 182 -3.69 5.55 27.30
C LYS A 182 -2.63 4.92 26.40
N PRO A 183 -3.01 4.36 25.25
CA PRO A 183 -2.06 3.86 24.26
C PRO A 183 -1.07 4.95 23.82
N LYS A 184 0.25 4.68 23.94
CA LYS A 184 1.32 5.57 23.44
C LYS A 184 1.67 5.15 22.01
N GLN A 185 1.70 6.11 21.09
CA GLN A 185 2.08 5.89 19.68
C GLN A 185 3.58 5.58 19.57
N ILE A 186 3.94 4.46 18.95
CA ILE A 186 5.35 4.02 18.86
C ILE A 186 5.90 4.11 17.42
N PHE A 187 5.04 4.06 16.40
CA PHE A 187 5.46 4.14 15.00
C PHE A 187 4.63 5.16 14.23
N ASN A 188 5.16 6.38 14.12
CA ASN A 188 4.53 7.44 13.29
C ASN A 188 4.64 7.14 11.79
N GLU A 189 5.49 6.19 11.41
CA GLU A 189 5.84 5.87 10.02
C GLU A 189 4.96 4.76 9.42
N TYR A 190 4.10 4.12 10.23
CA TYR A 190 3.33 2.96 9.81
C TYR A 190 1.82 3.24 9.75
N SER A 191 1.20 2.81 8.64
CA SER A 191 -0.25 2.88 8.43
C SER A 191 -0.68 1.81 7.43
N PRO A 192 -1.98 1.47 7.36
CA PRO A 192 -2.51 0.61 6.30
C PRO A 192 -2.13 1.05 4.87
N ILE A 193 -1.97 2.34 4.58
CA ILE A 193 -1.52 2.83 3.26
C ILE A 193 -0.10 2.34 2.92
N VAL A 194 0.77 2.28 3.93
CA VAL A 194 2.16 1.79 3.77
C VAL A 194 2.16 0.30 3.45
N ASP A 195 1.23 -0.48 3.98
CA ASP A 195 1.10 -1.89 3.59
C ASP A 195 0.52 -2.09 2.20
N LEU A 196 -0.49 -1.29 1.85
CA LEU A 196 -1.13 -1.38 0.55
C LEU A 196 -0.17 -1.05 -0.59
N PHE A 197 0.65 0.00 -0.47
CA PHE A 197 1.41 0.56 -1.61
C PHE A 197 2.93 0.48 -1.49
N GLN A 198 3.50 0.47 -0.27
CA GLN A 198 4.93 0.65 -0.11
C GLN A 198 5.70 -0.68 -0.25
N SER A 199 6.61 -0.72 -1.22
CA SER A 199 7.59 -1.78 -1.38
C SER A 199 8.84 -1.49 -0.56
N LYS A 200 9.46 -2.53 -0.01
CA LYS A 200 10.85 -2.45 0.47
C LYS A 200 11.73 -3.10 -0.58
N ILE A 201 12.70 -2.38 -1.11
CA ILE A 201 13.64 -2.87 -2.12
C ILE A 201 15.06 -2.87 -1.59
N LYS A 202 15.91 -3.70 -2.21
CA LYS A 202 17.36 -3.73 -2.02
C LYS A 202 18.03 -3.43 -3.36
N LYS A 203 18.87 -2.39 -3.40
CA LYS A 203 19.68 -2.01 -4.55
C LYS A 203 21.06 -2.65 -4.43
N ASN A 204 21.41 -3.49 -5.39
CA ASN A 204 22.71 -4.14 -5.48
C ASN A 204 23.63 -3.30 -6.38
N PHE A 205 24.43 -2.42 -5.79
CA PHE A 205 25.44 -1.70 -6.53
C PHE A 205 26.69 -2.58 -6.68
N TYR A 206 26.87 -3.22 -7.84
CA TYR A 206 28.03 -4.07 -8.17
C TYR A 206 29.42 -3.44 -7.89
N LYS A 207 29.51 -2.13 -7.66
CA LYS A 207 30.75 -1.40 -7.42
C LYS A 207 30.98 -0.92 -5.98
N LYS A 208 29.99 -1.08 -5.08
CA LYS A 208 30.13 -0.71 -3.68
C LYS A 208 29.66 -1.88 -2.84
N SER A 209 30.47 -2.34 -1.88
CA SER A 209 30.11 -3.37 -0.90
C SER A 209 28.99 -2.94 0.06
N THR A 210 28.33 -1.81 -0.20
CA THR A 210 27.20 -1.29 0.56
C THR A 210 25.89 -1.81 -0.02
N ILE A 211 25.15 -2.55 0.81
CA ILE A 211 23.76 -2.92 0.55
C ILE A 211 22.89 -1.75 0.99
N GLU A 212 22.17 -1.13 0.07
CA GLU A 212 21.21 -0.07 0.38
C GLU A 212 19.78 -0.62 0.26
N THR A 213 19.02 -0.54 1.35
CA THR A 213 17.58 -0.83 1.36
C THR A 213 16.79 0.47 1.33
N GLU A 214 15.75 0.51 0.51
CA GLU A 214 14.91 1.69 0.32
C GLU A 214 13.43 1.30 0.36
N TYR A 215 12.60 2.23 0.84
CA TYR A 215 11.16 2.12 0.78
C TYR A 215 10.64 3.00 -0.35
N ILE A 216 9.87 2.42 -1.26
CA ILE A 216 9.37 3.11 -2.46
C ILE A 216 7.87 2.85 -2.64
N ASN A 217 7.15 3.87 -3.12
CA ASN A 217 5.72 3.76 -3.45
C ASN A 217 5.48 3.36 -4.92
N PHE A 218 6.49 3.53 -5.77
CA PHE A 218 6.46 3.12 -7.17
C PHE A 218 7.87 2.79 -7.68
N MET A 219 7.95 1.96 -8.73
CA MET A 219 9.17 1.75 -9.51
C MET A 219 9.10 2.54 -10.81
N GLU A 220 10.17 3.27 -11.14
CA GLU A 220 10.25 4.03 -12.39
C GLU A 220 10.88 3.18 -13.51
N VAL A 221 10.25 3.18 -14.68
CA VAL A 221 10.69 2.45 -15.87
C VAL A 221 10.64 3.35 -17.09
N ASP A 222 11.77 3.54 -17.76
CA ASP A 222 11.84 4.26 -19.04
C ASP A 222 11.78 3.26 -20.20
N LEU A 223 10.62 3.19 -20.86
CA LEU A 223 10.33 2.19 -21.88
C LEU A 223 11.02 2.47 -23.23
N CYS A 224 11.58 3.66 -23.41
CA CYS A 224 12.53 3.92 -24.50
C CYS A 224 13.90 3.26 -24.26
N LYS A 225 14.25 2.96 -23.01
CA LYS A 225 15.56 2.41 -22.63
C LYS A 225 15.52 0.91 -22.33
N ILE A 226 14.42 0.41 -21.77
CA ILE A 226 14.27 -0.99 -21.40
C ILE A 226 12.84 -1.45 -21.63
N ASP A 227 12.68 -2.61 -22.29
CA ASP A 227 11.39 -3.28 -22.39
C ASP A 227 10.84 -3.63 -21.00
N PHE A 228 9.52 -3.46 -20.80
CA PHE A 228 8.91 -3.65 -19.47
C PHE A 228 9.12 -5.06 -18.93
N ASN A 229 8.95 -6.10 -19.75
CA ASN A 229 9.16 -7.48 -19.31
C ASN A 229 10.61 -7.74 -18.93
N LYS A 230 11.57 -7.16 -19.68
CA LYS A 230 12.99 -7.22 -19.31
C LYS A 230 13.27 -6.50 -17.99
N PHE A 231 12.63 -5.36 -17.74
CA PHE A 231 12.72 -4.68 -16.45
C PHE A 231 12.22 -5.57 -15.31
N ILE A 232 11.02 -6.16 -15.46
CA ILE A 232 10.44 -7.08 -14.47
C ILE A 232 11.38 -8.28 -14.22
N GLN A 233 11.94 -8.90 -15.27
CA GLN A 233 12.90 -10.00 -15.13
C GLN A 233 14.19 -9.59 -14.42
N SER A 234 14.59 -8.33 -14.53
CA SER A 234 15.78 -7.80 -13.84
C SER A 234 15.60 -7.67 -12.33
N ILE A 235 14.35 -7.70 -11.85
CA ILE A 235 14.01 -7.73 -10.43
C ILE A 235 14.19 -9.16 -9.93
N SER A 236 15.43 -9.50 -9.55
CA SER A 236 15.82 -10.85 -9.11
C SER A 236 16.61 -10.80 -7.81
N PRO A 237 16.35 -11.73 -6.86
CA PRO A 237 17.07 -11.80 -5.60
C PRO A 237 18.52 -12.31 -5.77
N PHE A 238 18.83 -13.02 -6.86
CA PHE A 238 20.12 -13.70 -7.05
C PHE A 238 21.05 -13.01 -8.07
N GLU A 239 20.51 -12.31 -9.06
CA GLU A 239 21.29 -11.72 -10.18
C GLU A 239 20.93 -10.26 -10.50
N GLY A 240 19.97 -9.66 -9.77
CA GLY A 240 19.43 -8.34 -10.09
C GLY A 240 20.21 -7.18 -9.48
N LYS A 241 20.23 -6.03 -10.19
CA LYS A 241 20.57 -4.71 -9.61
C LYS A 241 19.56 -4.27 -8.56
N LEU A 242 18.35 -4.84 -8.58
CA LEU A 242 17.23 -4.52 -7.69
C LEU A 242 16.53 -5.81 -7.27
N SER A 243 16.17 -5.92 -6.00
CA SER A 243 15.37 -7.02 -5.46
C SER A 243 14.28 -6.48 -4.54
N VAL A 244 13.08 -7.05 -4.62
CA VAL A 244 11.97 -6.72 -3.72
C VAL A 244 12.10 -7.58 -2.47
N LEU A 245 12.10 -6.94 -1.31
CA LEU A 245 12.16 -7.56 0.02
C LEU A 245 10.78 -7.61 0.69
N LYS A 246 9.98 -6.55 0.52
CA LYS A 246 8.56 -6.50 0.95
C LYS A 246 7.71 -6.23 -0.29
N HIS A 247 6.81 -7.15 -0.58
CA HIS A 247 5.84 -7.06 -1.66
C HIS A 247 4.58 -6.32 -1.18
N PRO A 248 4.20 -5.19 -1.80
CA PRO A 248 2.95 -4.50 -1.47
C PRO A 248 1.74 -5.26 -2.04
N HIS A 249 0.55 -4.96 -1.52
CA HIS A 249 -0.71 -5.45 -2.11
C HIS A 249 -0.95 -4.85 -3.51
N ILE A 250 -0.55 -3.60 -3.67
CA ILE A 250 -0.64 -2.81 -4.90
C ILE A 250 0.76 -2.38 -5.28
N MET A 251 1.25 -2.87 -6.42
CA MET A 251 2.50 -2.43 -7.00
C MET A 251 2.25 -1.37 -8.06
N THR A 252 2.91 -0.23 -7.90
CA THR A 252 2.79 0.90 -8.82
C THR A 252 4.06 1.05 -9.67
N PHE A 253 3.88 1.30 -10.95
CA PHE A 253 4.97 1.66 -11.86
C PHE A 253 4.74 3.05 -12.43
N ARG A 254 5.77 3.89 -12.39
CA ARG A 254 5.86 5.10 -13.20
C ARG A 254 6.49 4.74 -14.53
N LEU A 255 5.79 5.01 -15.62
CA LEU A 255 6.23 4.65 -16.95
C LEU A 255 6.61 5.91 -17.72
N LEU A 256 7.89 6.04 -18.06
CA LEU A 256 8.37 7.12 -18.91
C LEU A 256 8.38 6.66 -20.36
N ASN A 257 7.88 7.52 -21.26
CA ASN A 257 7.83 7.27 -22.70
C ASN A 257 7.08 5.97 -23.07
N CYS A 258 5.98 5.68 -22.37
CA CYS A 258 5.17 4.50 -22.61
C CYS A 258 4.16 4.73 -23.72
N ASN A 259 4.44 4.15 -24.89
CA ASN A 259 3.59 4.27 -26.08
C ASN A 259 3.09 2.88 -26.55
N THR A 260 3.11 1.89 -25.65
CA THR A 260 2.81 0.50 -25.95
C THR A 260 1.94 -0.12 -24.87
N THR A 261 1.17 -1.14 -25.21
CA THR A 261 0.45 -1.94 -24.23
C THR A 261 1.42 -2.60 -23.26
N ILE A 262 1.14 -2.47 -21.97
CA ILE A 262 1.88 -3.16 -20.90
C ILE A 262 1.22 -4.52 -20.59
N PRO A 263 1.96 -5.52 -20.09
CA PRO A 263 1.40 -6.84 -19.81
C PRO A 263 0.30 -6.80 -18.76
N GLU A 264 -0.81 -7.50 -19.00
CA GLU A 264 -1.90 -7.55 -18.00
C GLU A 264 -1.51 -8.33 -16.74
N ASN A 265 -0.52 -9.22 -16.82
CA ASN A 265 -0.02 -9.98 -15.68
C ASN A 265 1.50 -9.92 -15.65
N ILE A 266 2.04 -9.67 -14.47
CA ILE A 266 3.47 -9.71 -14.21
C ILE A 266 3.77 -10.66 -13.07
N LYS A 267 4.97 -11.23 -13.09
CA LYS A 267 5.48 -12.04 -12.00
C LYS A 267 6.79 -11.44 -11.51
N ILE A 268 6.83 -11.11 -10.23
CA ILE A 268 8.01 -10.57 -9.57
C ILE A 268 8.38 -11.56 -8.48
N GLN A 269 9.44 -12.32 -8.72
CA GLN A 269 9.88 -13.41 -7.85
C GLN A 269 8.76 -14.46 -7.66
N SER A 270 8.30 -14.68 -6.42
CA SER A 270 7.22 -15.61 -6.08
C SER A 270 5.83 -15.02 -6.23
N LYS A 271 5.69 -13.68 -6.36
CA LYS A 271 4.39 -13.01 -6.38
C LYS A 271 3.93 -12.70 -7.80
N THR A 272 2.66 -13.01 -8.06
CA THR A 272 1.95 -12.67 -9.30
C THR A 272 1.11 -11.43 -9.06
N TYR A 273 1.13 -10.51 -10.00
CA TYR A 273 0.28 -9.33 -9.98
C TYR A 273 -0.47 -9.16 -11.30
N LYS A 274 -1.70 -8.66 -11.20
CA LYS A 274 -2.59 -8.38 -12.32
C LYS A 274 -2.84 -6.87 -12.45
N LEU A 275 -2.74 -6.36 -13.67
CA LEU A 275 -3.00 -4.97 -13.99
C LEU A 275 -4.48 -4.63 -13.74
N LYS A 276 -4.74 -3.55 -13.01
CA LYS A 276 -6.09 -3.15 -12.61
C LYS A 276 -6.47 -1.74 -12.98
N SER A 277 -5.52 -0.81 -12.97
CA SER A 277 -5.79 0.55 -13.42
C SER A 277 -4.56 1.24 -13.98
N LEU A 278 -4.81 2.28 -14.76
CA LEU A 278 -3.83 3.13 -15.42
C LEU A 278 -4.25 4.59 -15.31
N VAL A 279 -3.27 5.46 -15.09
CA VAL A 279 -3.41 6.90 -15.37
C VAL A 279 -2.80 7.16 -16.74
N CYS A 280 -3.60 7.73 -17.63
CA CYS A 280 -3.20 8.02 -19.00
C CYS A 280 -3.40 9.51 -19.32
N SER A 281 -2.67 9.99 -20.33
CA SER A 281 -2.81 11.33 -20.88
C SER A 281 -2.98 11.32 -22.41
N GLU A 282 -3.80 12.25 -22.90
CA GLU A 282 -4.07 12.54 -24.32
C GLU A 282 -4.26 14.06 -24.47
N GLU A 283 -3.51 14.72 -25.35
CA GLU A 283 -3.69 16.15 -25.69
C GLU A 283 -3.85 17.06 -24.44
N ASP A 284 -2.96 16.91 -23.46
CA ASP A 284 -2.95 17.63 -22.17
C ASP A 284 -4.12 17.32 -21.21
N THR A 285 -4.97 16.35 -21.53
CA THR A 285 -6.04 15.86 -20.66
C THR A 285 -5.70 14.49 -20.09
N TYR A 286 -6.15 14.23 -18.86
CA TYR A 286 -5.90 12.98 -18.17
C TYR A 286 -7.19 12.18 -17.99
N PHE A 287 -7.06 10.87 -18.08
CA PHE A 287 -8.15 9.94 -17.84
C PHE A 287 -7.64 8.67 -17.16
N SER A 288 -8.57 7.89 -16.61
CA SER A 288 -8.25 6.57 -16.05
C SER A 288 -8.69 5.46 -16.98
N LEU A 289 -7.87 4.41 -17.12
CA LEU A 289 -8.35 3.11 -17.58
C LEU A 289 -8.45 2.19 -16.37
N VAL A 290 -9.61 1.60 -16.13
CA VAL A 290 -9.85 0.72 -14.97
C VAL A 290 -10.45 -0.60 -15.42
N ASN A 291 -10.05 -1.69 -14.78
CA ASN A 291 -10.60 -3.01 -15.03
C ASN A 291 -11.71 -3.33 -14.02
N ASN A 292 -12.95 -3.35 -14.50
CA ASN A 292 -14.18 -3.53 -13.72
C ASN A 292 -15.07 -4.58 -14.39
N GLY A 293 -14.56 -5.82 -14.51
CA GLY A 293 -15.15 -6.87 -15.36
C GLY A 293 -14.88 -6.69 -16.86
N GLY A 294 -13.96 -5.79 -17.19
CA GLY A 294 -13.63 -5.30 -18.53
C GLY A 294 -12.95 -3.93 -18.43
N TRP A 295 -12.22 -3.53 -19.46
CA TRP A 295 -11.55 -2.22 -19.45
C TRP A 295 -12.54 -1.09 -19.71
N ILE A 296 -12.46 -0.04 -18.89
CA ILE A 296 -13.32 1.14 -18.98
C ILE A 296 -12.45 2.39 -18.96
N LYS A 297 -12.63 3.27 -19.94
CA LYS A 297 -12.06 4.62 -19.99
C LYS A 297 -12.97 5.57 -19.21
N LEU A 298 -12.41 6.22 -18.20
CA LEU A 298 -13.07 7.23 -17.37
C LEU A 298 -12.43 8.60 -17.65
N GLY A 299 -13.00 9.31 -18.63
CA GLY A 299 -12.68 10.70 -18.98
C GLY A 299 -13.89 11.61 -18.71
N GLU A 300 -14.34 12.40 -19.68
CA GLU A 300 -15.60 13.16 -19.56
C GLU A 300 -16.79 12.23 -19.25
N ARG A 301 -16.72 11.00 -19.76
CA ARG A 301 -17.72 9.93 -19.58
C ARG A 301 -17.02 8.61 -19.30
N GLY A 302 -17.80 7.64 -18.83
CA GLY A 302 -17.35 6.25 -18.68
C GLY A 302 -17.69 5.44 -19.92
N GLU A 303 -16.68 4.91 -20.59
CA GLU A 303 -16.80 4.19 -21.86
C GLU A 303 -16.11 2.83 -21.78
N THR A 304 -16.80 1.75 -22.15
CA THR A 304 -16.17 0.43 -22.22
C THR A 304 -15.23 0.38 -23.42
N VAL A 305 -13.99 -0.06 -23.20
CA VAL A 305 -12.99 -0.22 -24.24
C VAL A 305 -12.60 -1.69 -24.34
N GLY A 306 -12.53 -2.22 -25.58
CA GLY A 306 -12.20 -3.63 -25.80
C GLY A 306 -10.73 -3.96 -25.52
N THR A 307 -9.85 -2.99 -25.72
CA THR A 307 -8.40 -3.09 -25.49
C THR A 307 -7.87 -1.74 -25.00
N ILE A 308 -6.76 -1.76 -24.26
CA ILE A 308 -6.02 -0.55 -23.90
C ILE A 308 -5.50 0.08 -25.20
N ASN A 309 -6.02 1.26 -25.57
CA ASN A 309 -5.67 1.92 -26.82
C ASN A 309 -4.19 2.36 -26.82
N LEU A 310 -3.51 2.26 -27.96
CA LEU A 310 -2.06 2.47 -28.12
C LEU A 310 -1.66 3.94 -28.33
N ASP A 311 -2.63 4.81 -28.59
CA ASP A 311 -2.37 6.22 -28.94
C ASP A 311 -2.20 7.13 -27.71
N SER A 312 -2.50 6.62 -26.51
CA SER A 312 -2.45 7.37 -25.26
C SER A 312 -1.12 7.14 -24.54
N GLN A 313 -0.60 8.17 -23.88
CA GLN A 313 0.57 8.02 -23.02
C GLN A 313 0.15 7.44 -21.66
N ILE A 314 0.80 6.36 -21.23
CA ILE A 314 0.57 5.76 -19.91
C ILE A 314 1.60 6.33 -18.93
N GLU A 315 1.13 6.94 -17.84
CA GLU A 315 1.98 7.61 -16.84
C GLU A 315 2.19 6.75 -15.61
N LEU A 316 1.11 6.17 -15.08
CA LEU A 316 1.13 5.25 -13.95
C LEU A 316 0.38 3.95 -14.28
N ALA A 317 0.93 2.82 -13.82
CA ALA A 317 0.28 1.52 -13.89
C ALA A 317 0.17 0.89 -12.50
N PHE A 318 -1.04 0.43 -12.16
CA PHE A 318 -1.33 -0.19 -10.87
C PHE A 318 -1.64 -1.67 -11.04
N TYR A 319 -0.84 -2.49 -10.37
CA TYR A 319 -0.92 -3.94 -10.38
C TYR A 319 -1.32 -4.44 -8.99
N VAL A 320 -2.32 -5.32 -8.91
CA VAL A 320 -2.80 -5.90 -7.66
C VAL A 320 -2.29 -7.34 -7.53
N ALA A 321 -1.77 -7.70 -6.36
CA ALA A 321 -1.32 -9.07 -6.08
C ALA A 321 -2.49 -10.06 -6.21
N THR A 322 -2.27 -11.19 -6.88
CA THR A 322 -3.30 -12.24 -7.05
C THR A 322 -3.18 -13.38 -6.05
N ASP A 323 -1.95 -13.63 -5.56
CA ASP A 323 -1.63 -14.71 -4.62
C ASP A 323 -0.86 -14.11 -3.43
N TYR A 324 -1.56 -13.46 -2.51
CA TYR A 324 -0.94 -12.96 -1.29
C TYR A 324 -1.02 -14.02 -0.20
N ASP A 325 -0.03 -14.92 -0.16
CA ASP A 325 0.23 -15.71 1.03
C ASP A 325 0.40 -14.75 2.22
N PHE A 326 -0.56 -14.78 3.13
CA PHE A 326 -0.39 -14.21 4.45
C PHE A 326 0.55 -15.14 5.23
N GLU A 327 1.85 -15.11 4.90
CA GLU A 327 2.86 -15.78 5.73
C GLU A 327 2.96 -14.98 7.03
N PHE A 328 2.30 -15.50 8.07
CA PHE A 328 2.29 -14.96 9.44
C PHE A 328 3.46 -15.50 10.27
#